data_AF-A0A349J291-F1
#
_entry.id   AF-A0A349J291-F1
#
_cell.length_a   1.000
_cell.length_b   1.000
_cell.length_c   1.000
_cell.angle_alpha   90.00
_cell.angle_beta   90.00
_cell.angle_gamma   90.00
#
_symmetry.space_group_name_H-M   'P 1'
#
loop_
_entity.id
_entity.type
_entity.pdbx_description
1 polymer ?
#
loop_
_entity_poly.entity_id
_entity_poly.type
_entity_poly.pdbx_seq_one_letter_code
_entity_poly.pdbx_strand_id
1 'polypeptide(L)'
;PPRDMPRRKINGESGRKAQLHALAHIELNAINLAFDLIGRFVAAPLDNSFIDDWMQVGADEARHFRMLADRLAELDMQYGDLPAHDGLWQAAFDTRHSL
;
A
#
# COMPACT_ATOMS: atom_id res chain seq x y z
N PRO A 1 -6.84 33.07 -20.78
CA PRO A 1 -7.96 32.56 -19.97
C PRO A 1 -7.66 31.14 -19.45
N PRO A 2 -8.04 30.76 -18.22
CA PRO A 2 -7.69 29.47 -17.60
C PRO A 2 -8.47 28.27 -18.17
N ARG A 3 -8.88 28.33 -19.44
CA ARG A 3 -9.74 27.33 -20.09
C ARG A 3 -8.99 26.23 -20.86
N ASP A 4 -7.65 26.29 -20.89
CA ASP A 4 -6.81 25.38 -21.68
C ASP A 4 -5.97 24.39 -20.85
N MET A 5 -6.28 24.20 -19.56
CA MET A 5 -5.64 23.11 -18.81
C MET A 5 -6.36 21.79 -19.11
N PRO A 6 -5.66 20.76 -19.63
CA PRO A 6 -6.26 19.46 -19.86
C PRO A 6 -6.66 18.85 -18.52
N ARG A 7 -7.98 18.71 -18.31
CA ARG A 7 -8.56 17.99 -17.17
C ARG A 7 -8.10 16.52 -17.23
N ARG A 8 -6.99 16.18 -16.56
CA ARG A 8 -6.59 14.79 -16.35
C ARG A 8 -7.68 14.13 -15.51
N LYS A 9 -8.38 13.16 -16.09
CA LYS A 9 -9.41 12.38 -15.40
C LYS A 9 -8.74 11.50 -14.35
N ILE A 10 -8.88 11.87 -13.08
CA ILE A 10 -8.45 11.09 -11.91
C ILE A 10 -9.23 9.76 -11.79
N ASN A 11 -10.39 9.65 -12.45
CA ASN A 11 -11.18 8.41 -12.56
C ASN A 11 -10.73 7.48 -13.70
N GLY A 12 -9.52 7.68 -14.22
CA GLY A 12 -8.92 6.83 -15.24
C GLY A 12 -8.23 5.61 -14.64
N GLU A 13 -7.99 4.61 -15.48
CA GLU A 13 -7.26 3.38 -15.12
C GLU A 13 -5.91 3.66 -14.42
N SER A 14 -5.22 4.73 -14.83
CA SER A 14 -3.97 5.18 -14.18
C SER A 14 -4.14 5.59 -12.73
N GLY A 15 -5.25 6.23 -12.35
CA GLY A 15 -5.51 6.61 -10.96
C GLY A 15 -5.80 5.38 -10.09
N ARG A 16 -6.52 4.40 -10.65
CA ARG A 16 -6.78 3.11 -9.99
C ARG A 16 -5.48 2.31 -9.79
N LYS A 17 -4.61 2.27 -10.79
CA LYS A 17 -3.27 1.66 -10.71
C LYS A 17 -2.44 2.28 -9.58
N ALA A 18 -2.41 3.61 -9.50
CA ALA A 18 -1.69 4.32 -8.44
C ALA A 18 -2.25 4.04 -7.03
N GLN A 19 -3.57 3.97 -6.88
CA GLN A 19 -4.21 3.62 -5.60
C GLN A 19 -3.90 2.18 -5.17
N LEU A 20 -3.96 1.22 -6.10
CA LEU A 20 -3.64 -0.18 -5.80
C LEU A 20 -2.16 -0.36 -5.44
N HIS A 21 -1.25 0.34 -6.14
CA HIS A 21 0.19 0.34 -5.82
C HIS A 21 0.45 0.93 -4.43
N ALA A 22 -0.20 2.05 -4.11
CA ALA A 22 -0.14 2.65 -2.78
C ALA A 22 -0.61 1.71 -1.67
N LEU A 23 -1.75 1.03 -1.87
CA LEU A 23 -2.23 0.03 -0.91
C LEU A 23 -1.23 -1.11 -0.75
N ALA A 24 -0.68 -1.64 -1.86
CA ALA A 24 0.33 -2.69 -1.79
C ALA A 24 1.58 -2.23 -1.03
N HIS A 25 1.95 -0.96 -1.13
CA HIS A 25 3.05 -0.40 -0.35
C HIS A 25 2.74 -0.38 1.16
N ILE A 26 1.51 -0.02 1.54
CA ILE A 26 1.05 -0.04 2.94
C ILE A 26 1.09 -1.46 3.49
N GLU A 27 0.57 -2.44 2.75
CA GLU A 27 0.60 -3.85 3.18
C GLU A 27 2.02 -4.36 3.36
N LEU A 28 2.94 -4.04 2.44
CA LEU A 28 4.35 -4.42 2.57
C LEU A 28 4.99 -3.81 3.82
N ASN A 29 4.67 -2.55 4.14
CA ASN A 29 5.15 -1.91 5.36
C ASN A 29 4.57 -2.59 6.61
N ALA A 30 3.31 -3.01 6.59
CA ALA A 30 2.69 -3.73 7.70
C ALA A 30 3.36 -5.11 7.93
N ILE A 31 3.67 -5.85 6.87
CA ILE A 31 4.47 -7.09 6.92
C ILE A 31 5.82 -6.81 7.59
N ASN A 32 6.55 -5.79 7.11
CA ASN A 32 7.85 -5.44 7.67
C ASN A 32 7.77 -5.08 9.16
N LEU A 33 6.75 -4.33 9.57
CA LEU A 33 6.54 -3.95 10.96
C LEU A 33 6.20 -5.16 11.84
N ALA A 34 5.37 -6.08 11.36
CA ALA A 34 5.05 -7.30 12.10
C ALA A 34 6.32 -8.13 12.37
N PHE A 35 7.16 -8.35 11.35
CA PHE A 35 8.41 -9.09 11.51
C PHE A 35 9.48 -8.32 12.30
N ASP A 36 9.52 -7.00 12.19
CA ASP A 36 10.40 -6.15 13.01
C ASP A 36 10.04 -6.27 14.50
N LEU A 37 8.75 -6.28 14.85
CA LEU A 37 8.28 -6.49 16.22
C LEU A 37 8.64 -7.89 16.74
N ILE A 38 8.41 -8.94 15.94
CA ILE A 38 8.85 -10.30 16.31
C ILE A 38 10.36 -10.32 16.57
N GLY A 39 11.16 -9.78 15.64
CA GLY A 39 12.61 -9.78 15.75
C GLY A 39 13.13 -9.00 16.97
N ARG A 40 12.50 -7.88 17.32
CA ARG A 40 12.87 -7.07 18.50
C ARG A 40 12.57 -7.77 19.82
N PHE A 41 11.48 -8.52 19.89
CA PHE A 41 10.97 -9.06 21.14
C PHE A 41 11.16 -10.58 21.30
N VAL A 42 11.80 -11.25 20.33
CA VAL A 42 12.06 -12.70 20.39
C VAL A 42 12.82 -13.16 21.64
N ALA A 43 13.66 -12.29 22.23
CA ALA A 43 14.44 -12.58 23.43
C ALA A 43 13.83 -11.96 24.72
N ALA A 44 12.69 -11.27 24.60
CA ALA A 44 12.01 -10.68 25.75
C ALA A 44 11.21 -11.77 26.50
N PRO A 45 10.99 -11.63 27.82
CA PRO A 45 10.17 -12.55 28.60
C PRO A 45 8.67 -12.29 28.36
N LEU A 46 8.24 -12.40 27.10
CA LEU A 46 6.84 -12.29 26.68
C LEU A 46 6.24 -13.69 26.51
N ASP A 47 4.92 -13.76 26.54
CA ASP A 47 4.21 -14.99 26.17
C ASP A 47 4.46 -15.29 24.69
N ASN A 48 4.54 -16.58 24.35
CA ASN A 48 4.66 -17.05 22.96
C ASN A 48 3.51 -16.53 22.10
N SER A 49 2.34 -16.29 22.71
CA SER A 49 1.18 -15.71 22.02
C SER A 49 1.52 -14.36 21.36
N PHE A 50 2.44 -13.56 21.92
CA PHE A 50 2.86 -12.31 21.30
C PHE A 50 3.47 -12.55 19.91
N ILE A 51 4.35 -13.54 19.79
CA ILE A 51 4.99 -13.87 18.51
C ILE A 51 3.96 -14.47 17.56
N ASP A 52 3.09 -15.36 18.05
CA ASP A 52 2.05 -15.99 17.24
C ASP A 52 1.05 -14.97 16.68
N ASP A 53 0.62 -14.00 17.51
CA ASP A 53 -0.29 -12.92 17.11
C ASP A 53 0.34 -12.06 16.00
N TRP A 54 1.60 -11.63 16.17
CA TRP A 54 2.29 -10.85 15.14
C TRP A 54 2.60 -11.67 13.88
N MET A 55 2.84 -12.98 14.01
CA MET A 55 3.02 -13.87 12.87
C MET A 55 1.71 -13.95 12.06
N GLN A 56 0.57 -14.02 12.74
CA GLN A 56 -0.74 -14.01 12.11
C GLN A 56 -1.00 -12.68 11.38
N VAL A 57 -0.71 -11.54 12.02
CA VAL A 57 -0.80 -10.22 11.37
C VAL A 57 0.07 -10.17 10.11
N GLY A 58 1.34 -10.56 10.19
CA GLY A 58 2.23 -10.59 9.04
C GLY A 58 1.74 -11.49 7.90
N ALA A 59 1.12 -12.63 8.22
CA ALA A 59 0.53 -13.53 7.24
C ALA A 59 -0.71 -12.94 6.56
N ASP A 60 -1.57 -12.23 7.30
CA ASP A 60 -2.76 -11.58 6.75
C ASP A 60 -2.39 -10.44 5.80
N GLU A 61 -1.44 -9.59 6.17
CA GLU A 61 -1.00 -8.48 5.30
C GLU A 61 -0.23 -9.01 4.08
N ALA A 62 0.49 -10.14 4.20
CA ALA A 62 1.07 -10.82 3.04
C ALA A 62 0.01 -11.34 2.06
N ARG A 63 -1.12 -11.84 2.55
CA ARG A 63 -2.26 -12.24 1.73
C ARG A 63 -2.88 -11.01 1.05
N HIS A 64 -3.09 -9.91 1.77
CA HIS A 64 -3.59 -8.65 1.20
C HIS A 64 -2.66 -8.10 0.11
N PHE A 65 -1.35 -8.05 0.39
CA PHE A 65 -0.34 -7.66 -0.58
C PHE A 65 -0.42 -8.50 -1.86
N ARG A 66 -0.54 -9.83 -1.72
CA ARG A 66 -0.67 -10.74 -2.87
C ARG A 66 -1.90 -10.41 -3.71
N MET A 67 -3.06 -10.24 -3.08
CA MET A 67 -4.30 -9.88 -3.79
C MET A 67 -4.17 -8.56 -4.55
N LEU A 68 -3.50 -7.56 -3.97
CA LEU A 68 -3.25 -6.27 -4.61
C LEU A 68 -2.25 -6.39 -5.76
N ALA A 69 -1.18 -7.18 -5.59
CA ALA A 69 -0.19 -7.43 -6.63
C ALA A 69 -0.79 -8.18 -7.83
N ASP A 70 -1.62 -9.18 -7.58
CA ASP A 70 -2.34 -9.91 -8.64
C ASP A 70 -3.29 -8.95 -9.38
N ARG A 71 -4.00 -8.09 -8.65
CA ARG A 71 -4.89 -7.08 -9.27
C ARG A 71 -4.13 -6.02 -10.06
N LEU A 72 -2.91 -5.65 -9.66
CA LEU A 72 -2.05 -4.77 -10.45
C LEU A 72 -1.62 -5.46 -11.75
N ALA A 73 -1.25 -6.76 -11.67
CA ALA A 73 -0.83 -7.53 -12.84
C ALA A 73 -1.95 -7.68 -13.87
N GLU A 74 -3.20 -7.86 -13.42
CA GLU A 74 -4.39 -7.84 -14.31
C GLU A 74 -4.60 -6.49 -15.02
N LEU A 75 -3.97 -5.42 -14.54
CA LEU A 75 -3.98 -4.11 -15.14
C LEU A 75 -2.64 -3.79 -15.84
N ASP A 76 -1.81 -4.78 -16.17
CA ASP A 76 -0.50 -4.57 -16.81
C ASP A 76 0.43 -3.63 -16.02
N MET A 77 0.42 -3.72 -14.69
CA MET A 77 1.33 -3.03 -13.78
C MET A 77 1.86 -3.98 -12.72
N GLN A 78 3.06 -3.73 -12.21
CA GLN A 78 3.64 -4.45 -11.09
C GLN A 78 3.89 -3.52 -9.90
N TYR A 79 3.88 -4.11 -8.70
CA TYR A 79 4.35 -3.40 -7.53
C TYR A 79 5.84 -3.02 -7.71
N GLY A 80 6.16 -1.75 -7.51
CA GLY A 80 7.48 -1.17 -7.78
C GLY A 80 7.60 -0.36 -9.08
N ASP A 81 6.60 -0.44 -9.97
CA ASP A 81 6.60 0.35 -11.22
C ASP A 81 6.39 1.85 -11.00
N LEU A 82 5.70 2.21 -9.91
CA LEU A 82 5.56 3.59 -9.46
C LEU A 82 6.54 3.90 -8.32
N PRO A 83 7.12 5.12 -8.28
CA PRO A 83 7.94 5.54 -7.15
C PRO A 83 7.10 5.55 -5.87
N ALA A 84 7.67 5.00 -4.78
CA ALA A 84 7.00 4.75 -3.51
C ALA A 84 6.41 6.01 -2.83
N HIS A 85 6.80 7.21 -3.25
CA HIS A 85 6.42 8.47 -2.59
C HIS A 85 5.39 9.32 -3.34
N ASP A 86 5.06 9.07 -4.61
CA ASP A 86 4.28 10.03 -5.41
C ASP A 86 2.81 9.63 -5.64
N GLY A 87 2.44 8.35 -5.55
CA GLY A 87 1.08 7.91 -5.88
C GLY A 87 0.01 8.41 -4.90
N LEU A 88 0.30 8.33 -3.60
CA LEU A 88 -0.60 8.74 -2.52
C LEU A 88 -0.72 10.26 -2.39
N TRP A 89 0.39 10.98 -2.51
CA TRP A 89 0.40 12.44 -2.37
C TRP A 89 -0.30 13.13 -3.54
N GLN A 90 -0.12 12.69 -4.79
CA GLN A 90 -0.87 13.26 -5.91
C GLN A 90 -2.38 12.99 -5.79
N ALA A 91 -2.79 11.78 -5.42
CA ALA A 91 -4.21 11.43 -5.27
C ALA A 91 -4.89 12.15 -4.07
N ALA A 92 -4.16 12.36 -2.97
CA ALA A 92 -4.64 13.07 -1.78
C ALA A 92 -4.63 14.60 -1.96
N PHE A 93 -3.65 15.17 -2.68
CA PHE A 93 -3.65 16.61 -3.02
C PHE A 93 -4.83 16.99 -3.92
N ASP A 94 -5.25 16.10 -4.83
CA ASP A 94 -6.33 16.41 -5.76
C ASP A 94 -7.73 16.25 -5.14
N THR A 95 -7.87 15.54 -4.02
CA THR A 95 -9.15 15.43 -3.28
C THR A 95 -9.36 16.52 -2.23
N ARG A 96 -8.36 17.38 -1.98
CA ARG A 96 -8.43 18.44 -0.95
C ARG A 96 -9.39 19.61 -1.24
N HIS A 97 -10.03 19.64 -2.43
CA HIS A 97 -10.87 20.75 -2.87
C HIS A 97 -12.31 20.34 -3.27
N SER A 98 -12.83 19.22 -2.77
CA SER A 98 -14.28 18.94 -2.83
C SER A 98 -14.99 19.47 -1.59
N LEU A 99 -15.24 20.79 -1.55
CA LEU A 99 -16.32 21.43 -0.79
C LEU A 99 -17.11 22.31 -1.74
#